data_AF-A0A7X6YK44-F1
#
_entry.id   AF-A0A7X6YK44-F1
#
_cell.length_a   1.000
_cell.length_b   1.000
_cell.length_c   1.000
_cell.angle_alpha   90.00
_cell.angle_beta   90.00
_cell.angle_gamma   90.00
#
_symmetry.space_group_name_H-M   'P 1'
#
loop_
_entity.id
_entity.type
_entity.pdbx_description
1 polymer ?
#
loop_
_entity_poly.entity_id
_entity_poly.type
_entity_poly.pdbx_seq_one_letter_code
_entity_poly.pdbx_strand_id
1 'polypeptide(L)'
;SIFNDIEKRYLNIQHIANGIDHKRTVMTGDIFQGTWYVPGGKSFNAALYRDAGLSYRYEDNNQSGSIGLDIESVLTQFGNTDLWFGCEADSYTELIAKDSKYLLLQPVEHNQVFNNHNRTTDSGGNDFFESAIAHPDLILSDLVKAAYPDLLPDYTFTYIKPLN
;
A
#
# COMPACT_ATOMS: atom_id res chain seq x y z
N SER A 1 -18.00 14.29 -16.96
CA SER A 1 -18.55 12.95 -16.67
C SER A 1 -17.81 12.44 -15.44
N ILE A 2 -18.37 11.47 -14.71
CA ILE A 2 -17.70 10.89 -13.53
C ILE A 2 -16.29 10.40 -13.88
N PHE A 3 -16.13 9.76 -15.05
CA PHE A 3 -14.82 9.32 -15.55
C PHE A 3 -13.82 10.48 -15.71
N ASN A 4 -14.18 11.57 -16.40
CA ASN A 4 -13.26 12.69 -16.64
C ASN A 4 -12.85 13.36 -15.32
N ASP A 5 -13.72 13.39 -14.32
CA ASP A 5 -13.42 13.98 -13.02
C ASP A 5 -12.42 13.10 -12.23
N ILE A 6 -12.60 11.77 -12.29
CA ILE A 6 -11.65 10.79 -11.72
C ILE A 6 -10.29 10.89 -12.42
N GLU A 7 -10.27 10.86 -13.75
CA GLU A 7 -9.06 10.98 -14.56
C GLU A 7 -8.29 12.26 -14.22
N LYS A 8 -8.99 13.40 -14.17
CA LYS A 8 -8.38 14.69 -13.83
C LYS A 8 -7.73 14.67 -12.45
N ARG A 9 -8.38 14.07 -11.44
CA ARG A 9 -7.80 13.96 -10.09
C ARG A 9 -6.60 13.01 -10.09
N TYR A 10 -6.71 11.86 -10.72
CA TYR A 10 -5.62 10.89 -10.84
C TYR A 10 -4.37 11.53 -11.46
N LEU A 11 -4.51 12.16 -12.63
CA LEU A 11 -3.39 12.79 -13.34
C LEU A 11 -2.78 13.95 -12.55
N ASN A 12 -3.58 14.70 -11.80
CA ASN A 12 -3.07 15.75 -10.93
C ASN A 12 -2.17 15.19 -9.81
N ILE A 13 -2.61 14.11 -9.13
CA ILE A 13 -1.82 13.48 -8.06
C ILE A 13 -0.56 12.82 -8.64
N GLN A 14 -0.68 12.12 -9.77
CA GLN A 14 0.49 11.56 -10.47
C GLN A 14 1.50 12.64 -10.84
N HIS A 15 1.04 13.81 -11.31
CA HIS A 15 1.92 14.93 -11.64
C HIS A 15 2.69 15.44 -10.41
N ILE A 16 2.00 15.56 -9.26
CA ILE A 16 2.65 15.94 -7.99
C ILE A 16 3.72 14.90 -7.61
N ALA A 17 3.39 13.61 -7.69
CA ALA A 17 4.30 12.52 -7.34
C ALA A 17 5.50 12.37 -8.30
N ASN A 18 5.35 12.75 -9.57
CA ASN A 18 6.45 12.71 -10.55
C ASN A 18 7.60 13.68 -10.22
N GLY A 19 7.37 14.69 -9.37
CA GLY A 19 8.41 15.62 -8.92
C GLY A 19 9.31 15.10 -7.79
N ILE A 20 9.16 13.84 -7.39
CA ILE A 20 9.85 13.26 -6.24
C ILE A 20 11.20 12.65 -6.68
N ASP A 21 12.29 13.22 -6.16
CA ASP A 21 13.65 12.71 -6.43
C ASP A 21 13.97 11.45 -5.61
N HIS A 22 13.55 11.42 -4.34
CA HIS A 22 13.84 10.32 -3.41
C HIS A 22 12.60 9.45 -3.19
N LYS A 23 12.50 8.40 -4.02
CA LYS A 23 11.41 7.43 -3.93
C LYS A 23 11.54 6.59 -2.66
N ARG A 24 10.45 6.49 -1.90
CA ARG A 24 10.35 5.57 -0.76
C ARG A 24 10.09 4.16 -1.27
N THR A 25 10.75 3.20 -0.67
CA THR A 25 10.61 1.77 -0.97
C THR A 25 9.37 1.21 -0.29
N VAL A 26 8.71 0.25 -0.94
CA VAL A 26 7.43 -0.27 -0.47
C VAL A 26 7.37 -1.79 -0.47
N MET A 27 6.81 -2.34 0.60
CA MET A 27 6.31 -3.71 0.68
C MET A 27 4.77 -3.72 0.78
N THR A 28 4.17 -4.84 0.43
CA THR A 28 2.71 -4.95 0.38
C THR A 28 2.23 -6.36 0.68
N GLY A 29 0.96 -6.47 1.06
CA GLY A 29 0.28 -7.72 1.33
C GLY A 29 0.53 -8.21 2.75
N ASP A 30 0.03 -9.39 3.05
CA ASP A 30 0.22 -10.07 4.33
C ASP A 30 0.17 -11.58 4.08
N ILE A 31 0.48 -12.37 5.10
CA ILE A 31 0.41 -13.83 5.05
C ILE A 31 -1.04 -14.29 4.96
N PHE A 32 -1.32 -15.14 3.97
CA PHE A 32 -2.59 -15.81 3.80
C PHE A 32 -2.35 -17.31 3.61
N GLN A 33 -2.87 -18.13 4.53
CA GLN A 33 -2.71 -19.59 4.52
C GLN A 33 -1.24 -20.05 4.37
N GLY A 34 -0.31 -19.34 5.03
CA GLY A 34 1.11 -19.67 5.03
C GLY A 34 1.90 -19.16 3.82
N THR A 35 1.29 -18.41 2.90
CA THR A 35 1.97 -17.76 1.78
C THR A 35 1.74 -16.26 1.82
N TRP A 36 2.80 -15.48 1.61
CA TRP A 36 2.70 -14.03 1.46
C TRP A 36 2.53 -13.67 -0.01
N TYR A 37 1.47 -12.95 -0.36
CA TYR A 37 1.21 -12.57 -1.74
C TYR A 37 1.55 -11.10 -2.00
N VAL A 38 2.41 -10.86 -3.00
CA VAL A 38 2.74 -9.52 -3.48
C VAL A 38 2.34 -9.36 -4.96
N PRO A 39 1.99 -8.17 -5.43
CA PRO A 39 1.60 -7.94 -6.81
C PRO A 39 2.77 -8.11 -7.80
N GLY A 40 2.52 -8.68 -8.97
CA GLY A 40 3.45 -8.62 -10.09
C GLY A 40 3.55 -7.21 -10.69
N GLY A 41 4.61 -6.95 -11.47
CA GLY A 41 4.95 -5.61 -11.98
C GLY A 41 3.95 -5.06 -13.01
N LYS A 42 3.17 -5.92 -13.67
CA LYS A 42 2.08 -5.51 -14.58
C LYS A 42 0.70 -5.46 -13.92
N SER A 43 0.63 -5.50 -12.60
CA SER A 43 -0.62 -5.42 -11.85
C SER A 43 -1.10 -3.98 -11.67
N PHE A 44 -2.38 -3.83 -11.29
CA PHE A 44 -2.98 -2.57 -10.90
C PHE A 44 -2.22 -1.89 -9.75
N ASN A 45 -1.87 -2.63 -8.69
CA ASN A 45 -1.15 -2.08 -7.54
C ASN A 45 0.27 -1.65 -7.90
N ALA A 46 0.99 -2.41 -8.73
CA ALA A 46 2.32 -2.00 -9.20
C ALA A 46 2.27 -0.71 -10.03
N ALA A 47 1.21 -0.52 -10.83
CA ALA A 47 0.99 0.73 -11.53
C ALA A 47 0.75 1.91 -10.57
N LEU A 48 -0.08 1.71 -9.54
CA LEU A 48 -0.31 2.72 -8.51
C LEU A 48 0.96 3.08 -7.72
N TYR A 49 1.79 2.12 -7.34
CA TYR A 49 3.05 2.41 -6.64
C TYR A 49 3.98 3.25 -7.50
N ARG A 50 4.14 2.89 -8.78
CA ARG A 50 4.95 3.68 -9.72
C ARG A 50 4.42 5.11 -9.84
N ASP A 51 3.11 5.25 -10.02
CA ASP A 51 2.45 6.55 -10.21
C ASP A 51 2.42 7.39 -8.92
N ALA A 52 2.54 6.75 -7.74
CA ALA A 52 2.69 7.40 -6.44
C ALA A 52 4.14 7.83 -6.15
N GLY A 53 5.08 7.60 -7.07
CA GLY A 53 6.50 7.90 -6.84
C GLY A 53 7.18 6.92 -5.88
N LEU A 54 6.64 5.72 -5.68
CA LEU A 54 7.23 4.68 -4.84
C LEU A 54 8.19 3.79 -5.63
N SER A 55 9.14 3.17 -4.93
CA SER A 55 10.03 2.14 -5.47
C SER A 55 9.55 0.76 -5.01
N TYR A 56 8.98 0.01 -5.95
CA TYR A 56 8.46 -1.33 -5.67
C TYR A 56 9.39 -2.41 -6.24
N ARG A 57 9.78 -3.37 -5.41
CA ARG A 57 10.79 -4.39 -5.76
C ARG A 57 10.50 -5.18 -7.04
N TYR A 58 9.22 -5.48 -7.31
CA TYR A 58 8.83 -6.28 -8.48
C TYR A 58 8.27 -5.42 -9.63
N GLU A 59 8.62 -4.14 -9.70
CA GLU A 59 8.13 -3.25 -10.77
C GLU A 59 8.43 -3.76 -12.20
N ASP A 60 9.58 -4.42 -12.41
CA ASP A 60 9.98 -4.99 -13.69
C ASP A 60 9.48 -6.44 -13.93
N ASN A 61 8.72 -7.00 -12.99
CA ASN A 61 8.18 -8.36 -13.15
C ASN A 61 7.05 -8.39 -14.20
N ASN A 62 7.05 -9.39 -15.07
CA ASN A 62 6.12 -9.49 -16.20
C ASN A 62 4.72 -10.04 -15.88
N GLN A 63 4.45 -10.43 -14.64
CA GLN A 63 3.16 -10.98 -14.21
C GLN A 63 2.18 -9.87 -13.86
N SER A 64 0.90 -10.08 -14.16
CA SER A 64 -0.21 -9.20 -13.76
C SER A 64 -0.93 -9.67 -12.49
N GLY A 65 -0.73 -10.94 -12.10
CA GLY A 65 -1.28 -11.52 -10.87
C GLY A 65 -0.33 -11.39 -9.67
N SER A 66 -0.50 -12.27 -8.69
CA SER A 66 0.31 -12.28 -7.47
C SER A 66 1.54 -13.19 -7.58
N ILE A 67 2.60 -12.81 -6.89
CA ILE A 67 3.80 -13.60 -6.61
C ILE A 67 3.67 -14.10 -5.17
N GLY A 68 3.74 -15.42 -4.98
CA GLY A 68 3.74 -16.03 -3.65
C GLY A 68 5.17 -16.13 -3.10
N LEU A 69 5.35 -15.73 -1.84
CA LEU A 69 6.62 -15.75 -1.12
C LEU A 69 6.46 -16.46 0.23
N ASP A 70 7.53 -17.10 0.69
CA ASP A 70 7.67 -17.49 2.09
C ASP A 70 8.12 -16.30 2.95
N ILE A 71 7.96 -16.41 4.27
CA ILE A 71 8.30 -15.33 5.21
C ILE A 71 9.79 -14.97 5.17
N GLU A 72 10.70 -15.94 4.99
CA GLU A 72 12.13 -15.67 4.92
C GLU A 72 12.50 -14.83 3.71
N SER A 73 11.86 -15.10 2.58
CA SER A 73 11.94 -14.29 1.36
C SER A 73 11.42 -12.88 1.61
N VAL A 74 10.29 -12.74 2.32
CA VAL A 74 9.75 -11.41 2.68
C VAL A 74 10.74 -10.64 3.55
N LEU A 75 11.24 -11.24 4.63
CA LEU A 75 12.21 -10.62 5.54
C LEU A 75 13.49 -10.21 4.80
N THR A 76 14.01 -11.07 3.92
CA THR A 76 15.23 -10.80 3.17
C THR A 76 15.04 -9.71 2.11
N GLN A 77 13.90 -9.70 1.43
CA GLN A 77 13.67 -8.85 0.25
C GLN A 77 13.03 -7.51 0.59
N PHE A 78 12.26 -7.44 1.68
CA PHE A 78 11.45 -6.30 2.05
C PHE A 78 11.73 -5.79 3.48
N GLY A 79 12.59 -6.46 4.25
CA GLY A 79 12.87 -6.10 5.64
C GLY A 79 13.36 -4.67 5.85
N ASN A 80 14.01 -4.07 4.85
CA ASN A 80 14.50 -2.69 4.90
C ASN A 80 13.66 -1.71 4.06
N THR A 81 12.38 -2.01 3.83
CA THR A 81 11.50 -1.07 3.10
C THR A 81 11.02 0.06 4.00
N ASP A 82 10.65 1.18 3.40
CA ASP A 82 10.20 2.35 4.15
C ASP A 82 8.72 2.24 4.58
N LEU A 83 7.91 1.51 3.82
CA LEU A 83 6.45 1.48 3.93
C LEU A 83 5.91 0.06 3.75
N TRP A 84 4.87 -0.30 4.52
CA TRP A 84 4.11 -1.52 4.33
C TRP A 84 2.60 -1.24 4.17
N PHE A 85 2.04 -1.57 3.00
CA PHE A 85 0.59 -1.48 2.73
C PHE A 85 -0.13 -2.84 2.73
N GLY A 86 -1.42 -2.84 3.05
CA GLY A 86 -2.26 -4.05 2.97
C GLY A 86 -1.97 -5.06 4.08
N CYS A 87 -1.52 -4.59 5.23
CA CYS A 87 -1.43 -5.37 6.45
C CYS A 87 -2.84 -5.76 6.94
N GLU A 88 -3.01 -6.98 7.44
CA GLU A 88 -4.26 -7.49 8.02
C GLU A 88 -4.19 -7.42 9.55
N ALA A 89 -4.14 -6.21 10.11
CA ALA A 89 -4.19 -5.92 11.54
C ALA A 89 -4.61 -4.45 11.77
N ASP A 90 -5.29 -4.13 12.87
CA ASP A 90 -5.72 -2.78 13.21
C ASP A 90 -4.77 -2.01 14.14
N SER A 91 -3.83 -2.72 14.78
CA SER A 91 -2.84 -2.14 15.68
C SER A 91 -1.51 -2.87 15.61
N TYR A 92 -0.44 -2.22 16.08
CA TYR A 92 0.88 -2.86 16.21
C TYR A 92 0.85 -4.05 17.18
N THR A 93 0.02 -3.96 18.22
CA THR A 93 -0.13 -5.07 19.20
C THR A 93 -0.72 -6.30 18.54
N GLU A 94 -1.78 -6.13 17.75
CA GLU A 94 -2.39 -7.22 16.99
C GLU A 94 -1.41 -7.78 15.95
N LEU A 95 -0.71 -6.90 15.22
CA LEU A 95 0.27 -7.28 14.22
C LEU A 95 1.36 -8.18 14.80
N ILE A 96 1.94 -7.80 15.94
CA ILE A 96 3.00 -8.57 16.61
C ILE A 96 2.44 -9.88 17.18
N ALA A 97 1.18 -9.89 17.61
CA ALA A 97 0.52 -11.11 18.10
C ALA A 97 0.28 -12.13 16.97
N LYS A 98 0.14 -11.68 15.70
CA LYS A 98 0.05 -12.58 14.54
C LYS A 98 1.37 -13.32 14.31
N ASP A 99 2.49 -12.59 14.29
CA ASP A 99 3.82 -13.17 14.16
C ASP A 99 4.91 -12.21 14.69
N SER A 100 5.69 -12.66 15.68
CA SER A 100 6.78 -11.85 16.24
C SER A 100 7.89 -11.53 15.23
N LYS A 101 7.99 -12.27 14.12
CA LYS A 101 8.96 -12.00 13.05
C LYS A 101 8.69 -10.66 12.34
N TYR A 102 7.48 -10.11 12.44
CA TYR A 102 7.19 -8.79 11.86
C TYR A 102 7.98 -7.66 12.52
N LEU A 103 8.48 -7.86 13.75
CA LEU A 103 9.41 -6.92 14.40
C LEU A 103 10.75 -6.77 13.64
N LEU A 104 11.06 -7.67 12.70
CA LEU A 104 12.26 -7.59 11.86
C LEU A 104 12.05 -6.72 10.60
N LEU A 105 10.84 -6.19 10.39
CA LEU A 105 10.52 -5.31 9.27
C LEU A 105 10.68 -3.86 9.73
N GLN A 106 11.58 -3.10 9.09
CA GLN A 106 11.76 -1.66 9.32
C GLN A 106 10.47 -0.82 9.27
N PRO A 107 9.44 -1.09 8.43
CA PRO A 107 8.22 -0.30 8.50
C PRO A 107 7.47 -0.50 9.81
N VAL A 108 7.65 -1.63 10.51
CA VAL A 108 7.08 -1.84 11.86
C VAL A 108 7.82 -0.99 12.89
N GLU A 109 9.16 -0.98 12.85
CA GLU A 109 10.00 -0.18 13.75
C GLU A 109 9.71 1.32 13.65
N HIS A 110 9.47 1.84 12.44
CA HIS A 110 9.26 3.26 12.18
C HIS A 110 7.79 3.70 12.18
N ASN A 111 6.88 2.82 12.60
CA ASN A 111 5.44 3.07 12.56
C ASN A 111 4.91 3.49 11.17
N GLN A 112 5.32 2.77 10.12
CA GLN A 112 5.00 3.01 8.71
C GLN A 112 4.22 1.83 8.10
N VAL A 113 3.24 1.31 8.83
CA VAL A 113 2.38 0.19 8.41
C VAL A 113 0.94 0.66 8.24
N PHE A 114 0.32 0.22 7.16
CA PHE A 114 -1.02 0.63 6.75
C PHE A 114 -1.87 -0.59 6.39
N ASN A 115 -3.08 -0.64 6.93
CA ASN A 115 -4.11 -1.60 6.56
C ASN A 115 -5.10 -0.98 5.56
N ASN A 116 -6.07 -1.77 5.10
CA ASN A 116 -7.13 -1.35 4.18
C ASN A 116 -8.49 -1.14 4.91
N HIS A 117 -8.47 -0.81 6.21
CA HIS A 117 -9.66 -0.83 7.07
C HIS A 117 -10.24 0.56 7.37
N ASN A 118 -9.93 1.58 6.56
CA ASN A 118 -10.40 2.94 6.87
C ASN A 118 -11.90 3.14 6.64
N ARG A 119 -12.50 2.31 5.76
CA ARG A 119 -13.93 2.34 5.42
C ARG A 119 -14.55 0.96 5.57
N THR A 120 -14.65 0.53 6.82
CA THR A 120 -15.26 -0.75 7.20
C THR A 120 -16.57 -0.54 7.96
N THR A 121 -17.41 -1.58 8.00
CA THR A 121 -18.63 -1.62 8.82
C THR A 121 -18.47 -2.62 9.96
N ASP A 122 -19.26 -2.46 11.03
CA ASP A 122 -19.30 -3.40 12.16
C ASP A 122 -19.67 -4.84 11.74
N SER A 123 -20.35 -4.99 10.60
CA SER A 123 -20.72 -6.29 10.03
C SER A 123 -19.63 -6.92 9.15
N GLY A 124 -18.44 -6.30 9.04
CA GLY A 124 -17.31 -6.81 8.28
C GLY A 124 -17.27 -6.40 6.80
N GLY A 125 -18.13 -5.47 6.37
CA GLY A 125 -18.01 -4.90 5.02
C GLY A 125 -16.75 -4.04 4.91
N ASN A 126 -16.02 -4.14 3.80
CA ASN A 126 -14.82 -3.34 3.56
C ASN A 126 -14.86 -2.72 2.15
N ASP A 127 -15.04 -1.40 2.11
CA ASP A 127 -15.20 -0.65 0.86
C ASP A 127 -13.93 -0.60 -0.02
N PHE A 128 -12.75 -0.88 0.55
CA PHE A 128 -11.53 -1.05 -0.25
C PHE A 128 -11.73 -2.13 -1.33
N PHE A 129 -12.37 -3.25 -0.98
CA PHE A 129 -12.57 -4.37 -1.90
C PHE A 129 -13.78 -4.20 -2.83
N GLU A 130 -14.60 -3.16 -2.59
CA GLU A 130 -15.84 -2.92 -3.34
C GLU A 130 -15.67 -1.79 -4.37
N SER A 131 -15.28 -0.59 -3.93
CA SER A 131 -15.31 0.61 -4.78
C SER A 131 -13.93 1.16 -5.15
N ALA A 132 -12.86 0.74 -4.48
CA ALA A 132 -11.54 1.35 -4.69
C ALA A 132 -11.01 1.16 -6.12
N ILE A 133 -11.30 0.04 -6.77
CA ILE A 133 -10.92 -0.21 -8.17
C ILE A 133 -11.58 0.79 -9.15
N ALA A 134 -12.75 1.33 -8.81
CA ALA A 134 -13.44 2.36 -9.57
C ALA A 134 -12.96 3.78 -9.23
N HIS A 135 -12.18 3.92 -8.14
CA HIS A 135 -11.63 5.18 -7.64
C HIS A 135 -10.10 5.10 -7.46
N PRO A 136 -9.34 4.82 -8.54
CA PRO A 136 -7.88 4.73 -8.47
C PRO A 136 -7.23 6.06 -8.06
N ASP A 137 -7.91 7.19 -8.28
CA ASP A 137 -7.50 8.53 -7.85
C ASP A 137 -7.40 8.64 -6.32
N LEU A 138 -8.31 7.99 -5.59
CA LEU A 138 -8.32 8.00 -4.13
C LEU A 138 -7.26 7.04 -3.55
N ILE A 139 -7.07 5.86 -4.15
CA ILE A 139 -5.96 4.97 -3.74
C ILE A 139 -4.61 5.63 -4.00
N LEU A 140 -4.45 6.27 -5.16
CA LEU A 140 -3.23 6.99 -5.48
C LEU A 140 -2.95 8.12 -4.48
N SER A 141 -3.99 8.88 -4.11
CA SER A 141 -3.90 9.95 -3.10
C SER A 141 -3.51 9.40 -1.72
N ASP A 142 -4.08 8.26 -1.32
CA ASP A 142 -3.73 7.55 -0.09
C ASP A 142 -2.25 7.14 -0.06
N LEU A 143 -1.75 6.54 -1.14
CA LEU A 143 -0.36 6.12 -1.24
C LEU A 143 0.60 7.32 -1.18
N VAL A 144 0.30 8.40 -1.91
CA VAL A 144 1.10 9.63 -1.88
C VAL A 144 1.08 10.27 -0.49
N LYS A 145 -0.08 10.31 0.18
CA LYS A 145 -0.20 10.86 1.54
C LYS A 145 0.61 10.06 2.56
N ALA A 146 0.57 8.73 2.47
CA ALA A 146 1.34 7.85 3.36
C ALA A 146 2.85 8.01 3.15
N ALA A 147 3.27 8.14 1.89
CA ALA A 147 4.68 8.24 1.56
C ALA A 147 5.26 9.64 1.79
N TYR A 148 4.48 10.68 1.47
CA TYR A 148 4.90 12.08 1.37
C TYR A 148 3.83 13.01 1.95
N PRO A 149 3.62 13.02 3.28
CA PRO A 149 2.48 13.68 3.92
C PRO A 149 2.37 15.19 3.65
N ASP A 150 3.51 15.85 3.40
CA ASP A 150 3.62 17.29 3.11
C ASP A 150 3.13 17.66 1.70
N LEU A 151 3.06 16.71 0.77
CA LEU A 151 2.56 16.96 -0.58
C LEU A 151 1.03 17.07 -0.62
N LEU A 152 0.34 16.47 0.35
CA LEU A 152 -1.12 16.48 0.46
C LEU A 152 -1.55 16.83 1.90
N PRO A 153 -1.21 18.01 2.44
CA PRO A 153 -1.38 18.34 3.85
C PRO A 153 -2.84 18.24 4.31
N ASP A 154 -3.77 18.68 3.46
CA ASP A 154 -5.21 18.71 3.75
C ASP A 154 -5.96 17.43 3.39
N TYR A 155 -5.28 16.46 2.77
CA TYR A 155 -5.89 15.18 2.39
C TYR A 155 -5.91 14.20 3.58
N THR A 156 -7.06 13.58 3.80
CA THR A 156 -7.27 12.49 4.75
C THR A 156 -7.40 11.17 4.00
N PHE A 157 -6.85 10.09 4.57
CA PHE A 157 -6.95 8.78 3.95
C PHE A 157 -8.40 8.39 3.66
N THR A 158 -8.62 7.78 2.50
CA THR A 158 -9.91 7.26 2.06
C THR A 158 -10.04 5.80 2.41
N TYR A 159 -9.17 4.92 1.91
CA TYR A 159 -9.28 3.47 2.05
C TYR A 159 -8.22 2.85 2.96
N ILE A 160 -6.98 3.36 2.94
CA ILE A 160 -5.94 2.85 3.82
C ILE A 160 -5.96 3.54 5.19
N LYS A 161 -5.45 2.89 6.23
CA LYS A 161 -5.35 3.48 7.56
C LYS A 161 -4.02 3.11 8.21
N PRO A 162 -3.28 4.08 8.78
CA PRO A 162 -2.08 3.78 9.56
C PRO A 162 -2.47 2.98 10.82
N LEU A 163 -1.64 2.02 11.20
CA LEU A 163 -1.84 1.27 12.44
C LEU A 163 -1.63 2.19 13.66
N ASN A 164 -2.36 1.87 14.74
CA ASN A 164 -2.24 2.52 16.05
C ASN A 164 -1.38 1.71 17.03
#